data_AF-A0AAX4JSY3-F1
#
_entry.id   AF-A0AAX4JSY3-F1
#
_cell.length_a   1.000
_cell.length_b   1.000
_cell.length_c   1.000
_cell.angle_alpha   90.00
_cell.angle_beta   90.00
_cell.angle_gamma   90.00
#
_symmetry.space_group_name_H-M   'P 1'
#
loop_
_entity.id
_entity.type
_entity.pdbx_description
1 polymer ?
#
loop_
_entity_poly.entity_id
_entity_poly.type
_entity_poly.pdbx_seq_one_letter_code
_entity_poly.pdbx_strand_id
1 'polypeptide(L)'
;MSQQGPPADAKQAQAAALAELEAAQKKKRQIDATLANLEHSIYAFEGSYLDETAASGGNIIKKKIEVTEADRLFSTSSGTYQQSLAAKRQYDAEVIAIKNVSSK
;
A
#
# COMPACT_ATOMS: atom_id res chain seq x y z
N MET A 1 -53.85 -9.65 1.17
CA MET A 1 -52.50 -9.06 1.00
C MET A 1 -51.46 -10.12 1.34
N SER A 2 -51.10 -11.00 0.39
CA SER A 2 -50.12 -12.07 0.65
C SER A 2 -48.71 -11.55 0.38
N GLN A 3 -48.00 -11.23 1.46
CA GLN A 3 -46.56 -11.00 1.43
C GLN A 3 -45.87 -12.37 1.35
N GLN A 4 -45.81 -12.96 0.16
CA GLN A 4 -44.95 -14.13 -0.06
C GLN A 4 -43.52 -13.62 -0.20
N GLY A 5 -42.71 -13.82 0.85
CA GLY A 5 -41.28 -13.47 0.82
C GLY A 5 -40.54 -14.19 -0.32
N PRO A 6 -39.31 -13.73 -0.65
CA PRO A 6 -38.55 -14.29 -1.76
C PRO A 6 -38.39 -15.81 -1.64
N PRO A 7 -38.40 -16.56 -2.76
CA PRO A 7 -38.21 -18.01 -2.78
C PRO A 7 -36.99 -18.41 -1.95
N ALA A 8 -37.02 -19.59 -1.30
CA ALA A 8 -35.91 -20.06 -0.46
C ALA A 8 -34.56 -20.03 -1.20
N ASP A 9 -34.57 -20.41 -2.48
CA ASP A 9 -33.41 -20.36 -3.37
C ASP A 9 -32.85 -18.94 -3.56
N ALA A 10 -33.73 -17.93 -3.65
CA ALA A 10 -33.33 -16.54 -3.79
C ALA A 10 -32.69 -15.99 -2.50
N LYS A 11 -33.20 -16.39 -1.33
CA LYS A 11 -32.58 -16.03 -0.04
C LYS A 11 -31.22 -16.70 0.14
N GLN A 12 -31.10 -17.97 -0.26
CA GLN A 12 -29.83 -18.70 -0.20
C GLN A 12 -28.80 -18.12 -1.16
N ALA A 13 -29.19 -17.75 -2.38
CA ALA A 13 -28.33 -17.06 -3.35
C ALA A 13 -27.88 -15.69 -2.83
N GLN A 14 -28.78 -14.92 -2.21
CA GLN A 14 -28.44 -13.64 -1.59
C GLN A 14 -27.41 -13.81 -0.46
N ALA A 15 -27.62 -14.80 0.42
CA ALA A 15 -26.69 -15.07 1.53
C ALA A 15 -25.30 -15.48 1.02
N ALA A 16 -25.25 -16.31 -0.03
CA ALA A 16 -23.98 -16.70 -0.67
C ALA A 16 -23.27 -15.49 -1.30
N ALA A 17 -23.99 -14.62 -2.01
CA ALA A 17 -23.43 -13.41 -2.60
C ALA A 17 -22.88 -12.43 -1.55
N LEU A 18 -23.54 -12.29 -0.40
CA LEU A 18 -23.06 -11.47 0.71
C LEU A 18 -21.78 -12.04 1.34
N ALA A 19 -21.72 -13.36 1.53
CA ALA A 19 -20.52 -14.02 2.06
C ALA A 19 -19.32 -13.89 1.10
N GLU A 20 -19.55 -14.05 -0.21
CA GLU A 20 -18.52 -13.85 -1.23
C GLU A 20 -18.04 -12.40 -1.26
N LEU A 21 -18.95 -11.43 -1.18
CA LEU A 21 -18.61 -10.01 -1.12
C LEU A 21 -17.74 -9.68 0.09
N GLU A 22 -18.07 -10.20 1.27
CA GLU A 22 -17.28 -10.02 2.48
C GLU A 22 -15.86 -10.60 2.33
N ALA A 23 -15.75 -11.81 1.79
CA ALA A 23 -14.46 -12.44 1.51
C ALA A 23 -13.63 -11.62 0.51
N ALA A 24 -14.26 -11.11 -0.55
CA ALA A 24 -13.61 -10.27 -1.55
C ALA A 24 -13.13 -8.95 -0.96
N GLN A 25 -13.93 -8.29 -0.10
CA GLN A 25 -13.54 -7.06 0.60
C GLN A 25 -12.35 -7.30 1.53
N LYS A 26 -12.34 -8.40 2.28
CA LYS A 26 -11.22 -8.77 3.14
C LYS A 26 -9.95 -8.98 2.33
N LYS A 27 -10.03 -9.70 1.22
CA LYS A 27 -8.91 -9.92 0.30
C LYS A 27 -8.39 -8.62 -0.30
N LYS A 28 -9.30 -7.72 -0.72
CA LYS A 28 -8.94 -6.38 -1.21
C LYS A 28 -8.11 -5.61 -0.17
N ARG A 29 -8.59 -5.54 1.08
CA ARG A 29 -7.86 -4.85 2.16
C ARG A 29 -6.45 -5.43 2.39
N GLN A 30 -6.31 -6.76 2.34
CA GLN A 30 -5.01 -7.41 2.47
C GLN A 30 -4.07 -7.05 1.31
N ILE A 31 -4.58 -7.05 0.08
CA ILE A 31 -3.81 -6.64 -1.11
C ILE A 31 -3.39 -5.18 -1.00
N ASP A 32 -4.30 -4.28 -0.65
CA ASP A 32 -4.02 -2.85 -0.49
C ASP A 32 -2.90 -2.61 0.53
N ALA A 33 -2.95 -3.30 1.68
CA ALA A 33 -1.90 -3.23 2.69
C ALA A 33 -0.55 -3.78 2.20
N THR A 34 -0.58 -4.88 1.46
CA THR A 34 0.64 -5.48 0.89
C THR A 34 1.27 -4.57 -0.15
N LEU A 35 0.45 -3.96 -1.02
CA LEU A 35 0.88 -3.02 -2.03
C LEU A 35 1.55 -1.80 -1.41
N ALA A 36 0.93 -1.17 -0.41
CA ALA A 36 1.50 -0.01 0.26
C ALA A 36 2.87 -0.32 0.92
N ASN A 37 3.01 -1.50 1.52
CA ASN A 37 4.27 -1.95 2.11
C ASN A 37 5.35 -2.19 1.04
N LEU A 38 4.97 -2.76 -0.11
CA LEU A 38 5.88 -3.01 -1.22
C LEU A 38 6.38 -1.69 -1.82
N GLU A 39 5.50 -0.73 -2.07
CA GLU A 39 5.86 0.59 -2.60
C GLU A 39 6.83 1.32 -1.67
N HIS A 40 6.57 1.27 -0.35
CA HIS A 40 7.48 1.83 0.64
C HIS A 40 8.86 1.15 0.62
N SER A 41 8.89 -0.17 0.48
CA SER A 41 10.14 -0.93 0.42
C SER A 41 10.93 -0.61 -0.84
N ILE A 42 10.26 -0.50 -2.00
CA ILE A 42 10.87 -0.09 -3.26
C ILE A 42 11.52 1.30 -3.10
N TYR A 43 10.78 2.27 -2.56
CA TYR A 43 11.30 3.61 -2.33
C TYR A 43 12.55 3.61 -1.43
N ALA A 44 12.52 2.85 -0.32
CA ALA A 44 13.67 2.73 0.58
C ALA A 44 14.88 2.10 -0.12
N PHE A 45 14.69 0.97 -0.81
CA PHE A 45 15.77 0.28 -1.51
C PHE A 45 16.36 1.10 -2.65
N GLU A 46 15.55 1.82 -3.41
CA GLU A 46 16.06 2.72 -4.45
C GLU A 46 16.93 3.83 -3.86
N GLY A 47 16.57 4.36 -2.70
CA GLY A 47 17.36 5.39 -2.02
C GLY A 47 18.75 4.85 -1.68
N SER A 48 18.79 3.73 -0.94
CA SER A 48 20.02 3.07 -0.56
C SER A 48 20.89 2.70 -1.78
N TYR A 49 20.29 2.14 -2.83
CA TYR A 49 21.03 1.77 -4.04
C TYR A 49 21.63 2.98 -4.75
N LEU A 50 20.89 4.08 -4.88
CA LEU A 50 21.38 5.28 -5.55
C LEU A 50 22.47 5.98 -4.74
N ASP A 51 22.32 6.02 -3.41
CA ASP A 51 23.32 6.59 -2.50
C ASP A 51 24.63 5.78 -2.51
N GLU A 52 24.55 4.45 -2.39
CA GLU A 52 25.72 3.56 -2.39
C GLU A 52 26.48 3.60 -3.73
N THR A 53 25.75 3.70 -4.83
CA THR A 53 26.34 3.69 -6.18
C THR A 53 26.72 5.08 -6.70
N ALA A 54 26.39 6.15 -5.97
CA ALA A 54 26.80 7.51 -6.29
C ALA A 54 28.33 7.65 -6.34
N ALA A 55 29.07 6.92 -5.51
CA ALA A 55 30.54 6.96 -5.50
C ALA A 55 31.20 5.95 -6.45
N SER A 56 30.55 4.82 -6.74
CA SER A 56 31.16 3.68 -7.46
C SER A 56 31.14 3.78 -8.99
N GLY A 57 30.61 4.87 -9.55
CA GLY A 57 30.68 5.16 -10.99
C GLY A 57 29.73 4.36 -11.90
N GLY A 58 28.99 3.37 -11.38
CA GLY A 58 28.08 2.55 -12.19
C GLY A 58 26.79 2.19 -11.46
N ASN A 59 25.67 2.72 -11.94
CA ASN A 59 24.32 2.25 -11.62
C ASN A 59 23.44 2.33 -12.86
N ILE A 60 22.27 1.67 -12.82
CA ILE A 60 21.30 1.61 -13.93
C ILE A 60 20.85 3.01 -14.39
N ILE A 61 21.07 4.03 -13.58
CA ILE A 61 20.55 5.39 -13.77
C ILE A 61 21.65 6.37 -14.23
N LYS A 62 22.92 5.97 -14.22
CA LYS A 62 24.04 6.93 -14.31
C LYS A 62 24.32 7.45 -15.72
N LYS A 63 23.88 8.70 -15.92
CA LYS A 63 24.55 9.77 -16.69
C LYS A 63 24.78 11.06 -15.86
N LYS A 64 24.28 11.19 -14.62
CA LYS A 64 24.31 12.45 -13.83
C LYS A 64 25.02 12.30 -12.47
N ILE A 65 25.59 13.41 -11.99
CA ILE A 65 26.39 13.52 -10.74
C ILE A 65 25.49 13.72 -9.51
N GLU A 66 24.29 14.30 -9.68
CA GLU A 66 23.34 14.55 -8.61
C GLU A 66 22.13 13.62 -8.75
N VAL A 67 21.80 12.88 -7.66
CA VAL A 67 20.64 12.00 -7.57
C VAL A 67 19.43 12.84 -7.14
N THR A 68 18.36 12.76 -7.91
CA THR A 68 17.09 13.46 -7.66
C THR A 68 15.96 12.47 -7.42
N GLU A 69 14.82 12.93 -6.91
CA GLU A 69 13.63 12.08 -6.77
C GLU A 69 13.13 11.51 -8.12
N ALA A 70 13.37 12.23 -9.23
CA ALA A 70 13.04 11.75 -10.56
C ALA A 70 13.88 10.53 -10.99
N ASP A 71 15.01 10.30 -10.34
CA ASP A 71 15.88 9.15 -10.59
C ASP A 71 15.33 7.87 -9.94
N ARG A 72 14.27 7.92 -9.13
CA ARG A 72 13.64 6.72 -8.54
C ARG A 72 12.69 6.04 -9.53
N LEU A 73 13.26 5.44 -10.57
CA LEU A 73 12.51 4.87 -11.71
C LEU A 73 11.48 3.80 -11.31
N PHE A 74 11.76 3.00 -10.29
CA PHE A 74 10.84 1.96 -9.83
C PHE A 74 9.70 2.57 -9.01
N SER A 75 9.97 3.51 -8.12
CA SER A 75 8.91 4.24 -7.38
C SER A 75 8.02 5.03 -8.33
N THR A 76 8.61 5.76 -9.28
CA THR A 76 7.89 6.57 -10.26
C THR A 76 7.08 5.75 -11.27
N SER A 77 7.34 4.43 -11.35
CA SER A 77 6.50 3.51 -12.13
C SER A 77 5.15 3.21 -11.48
N SER A 78 4.98 3.50 -10.18
CA SER A 78 3.68 3.40 -9.50
C SER A 78 2.95 4.74 -9.47
N GLY A 79 1.66 4.74 -9.79
CA GLY A 79 0.80 5.93 -9.63
C GLY A 79 0.42 6.22 -8.17
N THR A 80 0.69 5.29 -7.25
CA THR A 80 0.25 5.35 -5.84
C THR A 80 1.38 5.46 -4.82
N TYR A 81 2.65 5.48 -5.24
CA TYR A 81 3.78 5.44 -4.30
C TYR A 81 3.81 6.65 -3.35
N GLN A 82 3.42 7.84 -3.81
CA GLN A 82 3.42 9.02 -2.95
C GLN A 82 2.37 8.91 -1.84
N GLN A 83 1.21 8.34 -2.16
CA GLN A 83 0.13 8.12 -1.21
C GLN A 83 0.53 7.06 -0.18
N SER A 84 1.20 5.98 -0.59
CA SER A 84 1.68 4.97 0.38
C SER A 84 2.76 5.51 1.30
N LEU A 85 3.67 6.36 0.81
CA LEU A 85 4.64 7.05 1.66
C LEU A 85 3.96 7.99 2.66
N ALA A 86 2.96 8.75 2.22
CA ALA A 86 2.20 9.65 3.09
C ALA A 86 1.42 8.87 4.17
N ALA A 87 0.73 7.80 3.78
CA ALA A 87 0.00 6.94 4.70
C ALA A 87 0.92 6.30 5.74
N LYS A 88 2.11 5.83 5.32
CA LYS A 88 3.10 5.27 6.25
C LYS A 88 3.60 6.31 7.26
N ARG A 89 3.92 7.54 6.81
CA ARG A 89 4.33 8.62 7.72
C ARG A 89 3.26 8.96 8.74
N GLN A 90 1.99 8.98 8.33
CA GLN A 90 0.87 9.22 9.26
C GLN A 90 0.74 8.11 10.30
N TYR A 91 0.79 6.84 9.87
CA TYR A 91 0.75 5.70 10.77
C TYR A 91 1.90 5.73 11.78
N ASP A 92 3.13 5.97 11.31
CA ASP A 92 4.31 6.03 12.19
C ASP A 92 4.19 7.18 13.20
N ALA A 93 3.70 8.35 12.78
CA ALA A 93 3.46 9.49 13.66
C ALA A 93 2.39 9.19 14.73
N GLU A 94 1.30 8.52 14.35
CA GLU A 94 0.23 8.10 15.27
C GLU A 94 0.75 7.11 16.30
N VAL A 95 1.52 6.10 15.88
CA VAL A 95 2.16 5.12 16.77
C VAL A 95 3.08 5.80 17.78
N ILE A 96 3.87 6.79 17.36
CA ILE A 96 4.74 7.56 18.24
C ILE A 96 3.91 8.37 19.25
N ALA A 97 2.84 9.02 18.80
CA ALA A 97 1.96 9.80 19.67
C ALA A 97 1.33 8.93 20.77
N ILE A 98 0.84 7.74 20.41
CA ILE A 98 0.25 6.78 21.35
C ILE A 98 1.27 6.35 22.41
N LYS A 99 2.51 6.00 22.00
CA LYS A 99 3.57 5.60 22.94
C LYS A 99 3.92 6.71 23.94
N ASN A 100 3.92 7.96 23.49
CA ASN A 100 4.21 9.11 24.34
C ASN A 100 3.08 9.43 25.32
N VAL A 101 1.82 9.11 24.97
CA VAL A 101 0.66 9.26 25.87
C VAL A 101 0.65 8.14 26.92
N SER A 102 0.94 6.89 26.53
CA SER A 102 0.99 5.76 27.47
C SER A 102 2.17 5.79 28.46
N SER A 103 3.18 6.61 28.20
CA SER A 103 4.37 6.75 29.07
C SER A 103 4.24 7.87 30.12
N LYS A 104 3.06 8.51 30.22
CA LYS A 104 2.71 9.49 31.26
C LYS A 104 1.68 8.90 32.21
#